data_AF-A0A930TDM9-F1
#
_entry.id   AF-A0A930TDM9-F1
#
_cell.length_a   1.000
_cell.length_b   1.000
_cell.length_c   1.000
_cell.angle_alpha   90.00
_cell.angle_beta   90.00
_cell.angle_gamma   90.00
#
_symmetry.space_group_name_H-M   'P 1'
#
loop_
_entity.id
_entity.type
_entity.pdbx_description
1 polymer ?
#
loop_
_entity_poly.entity_id
_entity_poly.type
_entity_poly.pdbx_seq_one_letter_code
_entity_poly.pdbx_strand_id
1 'polypeptide(L)'
;MDISTSLDNLNLGLSSVLGDLPLWDISLELSCLGNSLIELFDKKPLMPGVVLTDNQNYVGMISRRQFFEFMSRPYSLGLFKERTIANLYDYLQSDVLVMDTNKTIVEATQQALSRNSQFVYEPIVVAQERQHKLLDIQQLLLAHSKIHAQTLAQLETAQKQSQQAQISLQQVELIQTEKSLALEELISSLQREVNSPAKLVVGNLVHTGRYIQELIKMVNLYQKYYPQPVEEIKIATEKMKISSIDTELPRLLDVMKNHVKKIQEFAVSLSESKR
;
A
#
# COMPACT_ATOMS: atom_id res chain seq x y z
N MET A 1 -14.78 40.48 8.78
CA MET A 1 -14.94 39.03 8.51
C MET A 1 -13.82 38.35 9.26
N ASP A 2 -14.15 37.47 10.20
CA ASP A 2 -13.15 36.70 10.94
C ASP A 2 -12.40 35.78 9.99
N ILE A 3 -11.07 35.89 10.04
CA ILE A 3 -10.15 35.21 9.14
C ILE A 3 -10.21 33.69 9.32
N SER A 4 -10.41 33.21 10.55
CA SER A 4 -10.51 31.78 10.87
C SER A 4 -11.75 31.13 10.24
N THR A 5 -12.91 31.79 10.32
CA THR A 5 -14.19 31.24 9.86
C THR A 5 -14.26 31.07 8.34
N SER A 6 -13.45 31.83 7.59
CA SER A 6 -13.38 31.72 6.13
C SER A 6 -12.47 30.59 5.65
N LEU A 7 -11.47 30.18 6.45
CA LEU A 7 -10.49 29.15 6.09
C LEU A 7 -10.96 27.73 6.43
N ASP A 8 -11.81 27.57 7.44
CA ASP A 8 -12.33 26.27 7.84
C ASP A 8 -13.19 25.61 6.75
N ASN A 9 -13.92 26.42 5.97
CA ASN A 9 -14.80 25.96 4.89
C ASN A 9 -14.08 25.65 3.56
N LEU A 10 -12.80 26.01 3.43
CA LEU A 10 -12.02 25.75 2.22
C LEU A 10 -11.46 24.33 2.23
N ASN A 11 -11.71 23.56 1.18
CA ASN A 11 -11.09 22.26 0.96
C ASN A 11 -9.73 22.46 0.28
N LEU A 12 -8.68 22.62 1.09
CA LEU A 12 -7.32 22.89 0.62
C LEU A 12 -6.54 21.58 0.43
N GLY A 13 -5.70 21.52 -0.60
CA GLY A 13 -4.82 20.39 -0.89
C GLY A 13 -3.45 20.85 -1.42
N LEU A 14 -2.59 19.90 -1.78
CA LEU A 14 -1.23 20.20 -2.27
C LEU A 14 -1.21 21.04 -3.56
N SER A 15 -2.27 20.96 -4.37
CA SER A 15 -2.43 21.73 -5.59
C SER A 15 -3.20 23.04 -5.40
N SER A 16 -3.63 23.37 -4.18
CA SER A 16 -4.33 24.63 -3.92
C SER A 16 -3.40 25.82 -4.12
N VAL A 17 -3.96 26.88 -4.70
CA VAL A 17 -3.21 28.06 -5.15
C VAL A 17 -3.58 29.31 -4.34
N LEU A 18 -2.82 30.38 -4.48
CA LEU A 18 -3.06 31.63 -3.77
C LEU A 18 -4.44 32.22 -4.06
N GLY A 19 -4.96 32.04 -5.27
CA GLY A 19 -6.31 32.46 -5.67
C GLY A 19 -7.45 31.77 -4.91
N ASP A 20 -7.20 30.61 -4.30
CA ASP A 20 -8.19 29.89 -3.49
C ASP A 20 -8.39 30.53 -2.09
N LEU A 21 -7.47 31.42 -1.69
CA LEU A 21 -7.49 32.07 -0.39
C LEU A 21 -8.28 33.38 -0.42
N PRO A 22 -8.88 33.80 0.70
CA PRO A 22 -9.55 35.10 0.79
C PRO A 22 -8.52 36.24 0.66
N LEU A 23 -8.59 36.97 -0.45
CA LEU A 23 -7.70 38.10 -0.74
C LEU A 23 -8.36 39.45 -0.39
N TRP A 24 -7.56 40.38 0.12
CA TRP A 24 -7.99 41.75 0.39
C TRP A 24 -7.84 42.62 -0.87
N ASP A 25 -8.97 43.04 -1.42
CA ASP A 25 -9.04 43.94 -2.57
C ASP A 25 -9.18 45.40 -2.10
N ILE A 26 -8.03 46.02 -1.80
CA ILE A 26 -7.97 47.37 -1.25
C ILE A 26 -6.76 48.09 -1.83
N SER A 27 -7.01 49.18 -2.55
CA SER A 27 -5.99 50.03 -3.15
C SER A 27 -6.20 51.51 -2.80
N LEU A 28 -5.11 52.27 -2.77
CA LEU A 28 -5.09 53.72 -2.58
C LEU A 28 -4.11 54.38 -3.57
N GLU A 29 -4.52 55.52 -4.11
CA GLU A 29 -3.66 56.34 -4.96
C GLU A 29 -2.58 57.06 -4.14
N LEU A 30 -1.35 57.12 -4.67
CA LEU A 30 -0.22 57.79 -4.02
C LEU A 30 -0.46 59.28 -3.77
N SER A 31 -1.36 59.90 -4.55
CA SER A 31 -1.77 61.29 -4.43
C SER A 31 -2.67 61.56 -3.22
N CYS A 32 -3.25 60.53 -2.60
CA CYS A 32 -4.06 60.69 -1.39
C CYS A 32 -3.21 61.17 -0.20
N LEU A 33 -3.86 61.80 0.77
CA LEU A 33 -3.21 62.26 2.01
C LEU A 33 -2.96 61.08 2.96
N GLY A 34 -1.90 61.17 3.75
CA GLY A 34 -1.54 60.15 4.75
C GLY A 34 -2.64 59.93 5.80
N ASN A 35 -3.45 60.95 6.10
CA ASN A 35 -4.64 60.80 6.96
C ASN A 35 -5.63 59.74 6.45
N SER A 36 -5.74 59.55 5.13
CA SER A 36 -6.61 58.53 4.54
C SER A 36 -6.19 57.10 4.93
N LEU A 37 -4.88 56.86 5.11
CA LEU A 37 -4.39 55.56 5.61
C LEU A 37 -4.79 55.32 7.07
N ILE A 38 -4.68 56.35 7.92
CA ILE A 38 -5.05 56.28 9.33
C ILE A 38 -6.53 55.90 9.45
N GLU A 39 -7.40 56.66 8.77
CA GLU A 39 -8.85 56.40 8.78
C GLU A 39 -9.19 55.01 8.23
N LEU A 40 -8.48 54.55 7.20
CA LEU A 40 -8.72 53.24 6.61
C LEU A 40 -8.34 52.11 7.57
N PHE A 41 -7.18 52.20 8.22
CA PHE A 41 -6.73 51.21 9.19
C PHE A 41 -7.58 51.21 10.47
N ASP A 42 -8.14 52.35 10.87
CA ASP A 42 -9.07 52.45 12.00
C ASP A 42 -10.43 51.82 11.67
N LYS A 43 -10.96 52.09 10.46
CA LYS A 43 -12.23 51.50 9.99
C LYS A 43 -12.14 49.99 9.76
N LYS A 44 -10.96 49.47 9.40
CA LYS A 44 -10.72 48.03 9.14
C LYS A 44 -9.54 47.50 9.96
N PRO A 45 -9.73 47.15 11.24
CA PRO A 45 -8.65 46.71 12.13
C PRO A 45 -7.91 45.45 11.68
N LEU A 46 -8.60 44.53 11.01
CA LEU A 46 -8.05 43.25 10.54
C LEU A 46 -7.31 43.35 9.20
N MET A 47 -7.27 44.52 8.58
CA MET A 47 -6.65 44.69 7.27
C MET A 47 -5.12 44.61 7.38
N PRO A 48 -4.45 43.72 6.63
CA PRO A 48 -3.00 43.49 6.77
C PRO A 48 -2.16 44.62 6.14
N GLY A 49 -2.72 45.39 5.21
CA GLY A 49 -2.05 46.47 4.50
C GLY A 49 -2.92 47.05 3.40
N VAL A 50 -2.34 47.88 2.55
CA VAL A 50 -2.99 48.45 1.37
C VAL A 50 -2.07 48.43 0.15
N VAL A 51 -2.65 48.18 -1.01
CA VAL A 51 -1.95 48.28 -2.29
C VAL A 51 -1.89 49.75 -2.70
N LEU A 52 -0.74 50.18 -3.22
CA LEU A 52 -0.53 51.53 -3.70
C LEU A 52 -0.59 51.58 -5.22
N THR A 53 -1.32 52.55 -5.74
CA THR A 53 -1.43 52.80 -7.18
C THR A 53 -1.03 54.24 -7.53
N ASP A 54 -0.55 54.41 -8.76
CA ASP A 54 -0.39 55.72 -9.39
C ASP A 54 -1.06 55.67 -10.76
N ASN A 55 -2.12 56.47 -10.92
CA ASN A 55 -2.97 56.45 -12.12
C ASN A 55 -3.45 55.02 -12.44
N GLN A 56 -3.93 54.29 -11.42
CA GLN A 56 -4.37 52.90 -11.49
C GLN A 56 -3.29 51.85 -11.78
N ASN A 57 -2.02 52.24 -11.95
CA ASN A 57 -0.92 51.30 -12.09
C ASN A 57 -0.37 50.92 -10.72
N TYR A 58 -0.09 49.65 -10.51
CA TYR A 58 0.53 49.17 -9.28
C TYR A 58 1.91 49.78 -9.08
N VAL A 59 2.15 50.31 -7.88
CA VAL A 59 3.46 50.84 -7.46
C VAL A 59 4.07 50.01 -6.34
N GLY A 60 3.25 49.54 -5.39
CA GLY A 60 3.76 48.84 -4.22
C GLY A 60 2.68 48.52 -3.19
N MET A 61 3.08 48.29 -1.95
CA MET A 61 2.16 48.16 -0.83
C MET A 61 2.75 48.78 0.44
N ILE A 62 1.87 49.21 1.34
CA ILE A 62 2.23 49.54 2.73
C ILE A 62 1.49 48.58 3.63
N SER A 63 2.23 47.82 4.45
CA SER A 63 1.60 47.00 5.48
C SER A 63 1.14 47.82 6.66
N ARG A 64 0.10 47.33 7.32
CA ARG A 64 -0.40 47.90 8.58
C ARG A 64 0.72 48.00 9.61
N ARG A 65 1.54 46.95 9.70
CA ARG A 65 2.63 46.85 10.67
C ARG A 65 3.67 47.96 10.46
N GLN A 66 4.22 48.07 9.25
CA GLN A 66 5.24 49.08 8.94
C GLN A 66 4.68 50.49 9.08
N PHE A 67 3.43 50.71 8.67
CA PHE A 67 2.76 51.98 8.84
C PHE A 67 2.72 52.41 10.31
N PHE A 68 2.17 51.58 11.20
CA PHE A 68 2.06 51.94 12.62
C PHE A 68 3.42 51.94 13.34
N GLU A 69 4.36 51.08 12.94
CA GLU A 69 5.74 51.13 13.44
C GLU A 69 6.37 52.48 13.13
N PHE A 70 6.21 52.99 11.91
CA PHE A 70 6.72 54.29 11.51
C PHE A 70 5.98 55.46 12.16
N MET A 71 4.65 55.39 12.25
CA MET A 71 3.82 56.41 12.90
C MET A 71 4.02 56.48 14.42
N SER A 72 4.54 55.42 15.04
CA SER A 72 4.90 55.42 16.47
C SER A 72 6.13 56.27 16.79
N ARG A 73 6.93 56.65 15.78
CA ARG A 73 8.15 57.46 15.95
C ARG A 73 7.78 58.93 16.26
N PRO A 74 8.62 59.66 17.03
CA PRO A 74 8.36 61.06 17.36
C PRO A 74 8.12 61.92 16.11
N TYR A 75 7.10 62.78 16.17
CA TYR A 75 6.70 63.73 15.12
C TYR A 75 6.18 63.13 13.81
N SER A 76 6.27 61.80 13.58
CA SER A 76 5.81 61.15 12.35
C SER A 76 4.33 61.39 12.05
N LEU A 77 3.47 61.18 13.05
CA LEU A 77 2.02 61.31 12.85
C LEU A 77 1.61 62.73 12.43
N GLY A 78 2.19 63.76 13.05
CA GLY A 78 1.93 65.16 12.66
C GLY A 78 2.54 65.53 11.31
N LEU A 79 3.71 64.98 10.97
CA LEU A 79 4.44 65.31 9.75
C LEU A 79 3.84 64.68 8.49
N PHE A 80 3.26 63.48 8.61
CA PHE A 80 2.75 62.71 7.45
C PHE A 80 1.23 62.68 7.33
N LYS A 81 0.48 63.19 8.31
CA LYS A 81 -0.98 63.29 8.21
C LYS A 81 -1.44 64.14 7.03
N GLU A 82 -0.78 65.29 6.83
CA GLU A 82 -1.13 66.28 5.79
C GLU A 82 -0.25 66.15 4.52
N ARG A 83 0.64 65.16 4.46
CA ARG A 83 1.47 64.88 3.28
C ARG A 83 0.84 63.78 2.43
N THR A 84 1.28 63.66 1.19
CA THR A 84 0.83 62.59 0.30
C THR A 84 1.38 61.23 0.74
N ILE A 85 0.68 60.15 0.39
CA ILE A 85 1.14 58.78 0.60
C ILE A 85 2.46 58.53 -0.16
N ALA A 86 2.67 59.17 -1.33
CA ALA A 86 3.94 59.13 -2.04
C ALA A 86 5.13 59.48 -1.13
N ASN A 87 5.02 60.60 -0.41
CA ASN A 87 6.08 61.01 0.50
C ASN A 87 6.32 60.00 1.62
N LEU A 88 5.28 59.34 2.13
CA LEU A 88 5.44 58.32 3.16
C LEU A 88 6.10 57.06 2.59
N TYR A 89 5.69 56.63 1.40
CA TYR A 89 6.17 55.42 0.75
C TYR A 89 7.67 55.45 0.47
N ASP A 90 8.18 56.62 0.03
CA ASP A 90 9.62 56.84 -0.20
C ASP A 90 10.48 56.57 1.05
N TYR A 91 9.96 56.81 2.26
CA TYR A 91 10.69 56.56 3.51
C TYR A 91 10.60 55.12 4.03
N LEU A 92 9.57 54.36 3.64
CA LEU A 92 9.30 53.03 4.22
C LEU A 92 10.17 51.91 3.61
N GLN A 93 10.82 52.15 2.46
CA GLN A 93 11.71 51.19 1.77
C GLN A 93 11.12 49.77 1.72
N SER A 94 9.94 49.64 1.11
CA SER A 94 9.18 48.39 1.12
C SER A 94 9.75 47.37 0.12
N ASP A 95 10.35 46.29 0.63
CA ASP A 95 10.61 45.08 -0.16
C ASP A 95 9.34 44.23 -0.23
N VAL A 96 8.62 44.37 -1.34
CA VAL A 96 7.30 43.75 -1.54
C VAL A 96 7.44 42.47 -2.33
N LEU A 97 6.95 41.38 -1.75
CA LEU A 97 6.86 40.10 -2.46
C LEU A 97 5.57 40.04 -3.26
N VAL A 98 5.71 39.98 -4.59
CA VAL A 98 4.59 39.83 -5.53
C VAL A 98 4.58 38.41 -6.09
N MET A 99 3.43 37.77 -6.11
CA MET A 99 3.24 36.42 -6.64
C MET A 99 2.00 36.33 -7.54
N ASP A 100 2.03 35.40 -8.49
CA ASP A 100 0.87 35.09 -9.33
C ASP A 100 -0.21 34.33 -8.55
N THR A 101 -1.47 34.57 -8.87
CA THR A 101 -2.63 33.90 -8.25
C THR A 101 -2.60 32.37 -8.38
N ASN A 102 -1.96 31.84 -9.42
CA ASN A 102 -1.85 30.40 -9.69
C ASN A 102 -0.69 29.74 -8.95
N LYS A 103 0.12 30.49 -8.19
CA LYS A 103 1.21 29.92 -7.40
C LYS A 103 0.63 29.04 -6.29
N THR A 104 1.21 27.86 -6.08
CA THR A 104 0.72 26.96 -5.04
C THR A 104 0.93 27.57 -3.65
N ILE A 105 0.03 27.26 -2.72
CA ILE A 105 0.15 27.70 -1.32
C ILE A 105 1.48 27.23 -0.73
N VAL A 106 1.91 26.01 -1.02
CA VAL A 106 3.17 25.44 -0.52
C VAL A 106 4.39 26.24 -1.01
N GLU A 107 4.48 26.49 -2.31
CA GLU A 107 5.60 27.25 -2.88
C GLU A 107 5.58 28.72 -2.43
N ALA A 108 4.39 29.31 -2.34
CA ALA A 108 4.22 30.66 -1.85
C ALA A 108 4.67 30.80 -0.38
N THR A 109 4.32 29.83 0.47
CA THR A 109 4.79 29.79 1.86
C THR A 109 6.31 29.70 1.93
N GLN A 110 6.93 28.81 1.14
CA GLN A 110 8.38 28.66 1.13
C GLN A 110 9.09 29.96 0.70
N GLN A 111 8.59 30.62 -0.35
CA GLN A 111 9.16 31.88 -0.82
C GLN A 111 8.91 33.04 0.16
N ALA A 112 7.77 33.06 0.85
CA ALA A 112 7.48 34.05 1.88
C ALA A 112 8.42 33.90 3.10
N LEU A 113 8.66 32.65 3.52
CA LEU A 113 9.53 32.33 4.65
C LEU A 113 11.03 32.44 4.33
N SER A 114 11.42 32.45 3.05
CA SER A 114 12.82 32.65 2.64
C SER A 114 13.24 34.11 2.56
N ARG A 115 12.32 35.05 2.80
CA ARG A 115 12.62 36.48 2.86
C ARG A 115 13.54 36.80 4.04
N ASN A 116 14.13 38.00 4.02
CA ASN A 116 14.81 38.56 5.19
C ASN A 116 13.85 38.59 6.39
N SER A 117 14.33 38.27 7.60
CA SER A 117 13.55 38.26 8.85
C SER A 117 12.73 39.53 9.10
N GLN A 118 13.15 40.68 8.59
CA GLN A 118 12.40 41.94 8.67
C GLN A 118 11.09 41.92 7.85
N PHE A 119 11.03 41.10 6.80
CA PHE A 119 9.93 41.05 5.85
C PHE A 119 9.16 39.71 5.84
N VAL A 120 9.61 38.69 6.58
CA VAL A 120 8.96 37.35 6.62
C VAL A 120 7.49 37.45 7.02
N TYR A 121 7.14 38.36 7.93
CA TYR A 121 5.77 38.56 8.40
C TYR A 121 5.02 39.69 7.66
N GLU A 122 5.59 40.19 6.57
CA GLU A 122 4.89 41.16 5.73
C GLU A 122 3.88 40.45 4.84
N PRO A 123 2.71 41.07 4.58
CA PRO A 123 1.75 40.50 3.66
C PRO A 123 2.33 40.41 2.25
N ILE A 124 1.68 39.61 1.41
CA ILE A 124 2.13 39.31 0.05
C ILE A 124 1.13 39.94 -0.91
N VAL A 125 1.65 40.50 -2.00
CA VAL A 125 0.81 40.96 -3.11
C VAL A 125 0.54 39.79 -4.04
N VAL A 126 -0.73 39.47 -4.23
CA VAL A 126 -1.18 38.49 -5.21
C VAL A 126 -1.63 39.25 -6.45
N ALA A 127 -0.90 39.04 -7.55
CA ALA A 127 -1.17 39.63 -8.84
C ALA A 127 -2.05 38.70 -9.68
N GLN A 128 -3.07 39.29 -10.32
CA GLN A 128 -3.92 38.64 -11.30
C GLN A 128 -4.21 39.64 -12.42
N GLU A 129 -3.58 39.44 -13.58
CA GLU A 129 -3.66 40.35 -14.73
C GLU A 129 -3.31 41.81 -14.37
N ARG A 130 -4.32 42.68 -14.24
CA ARG A 130 -4.16 44.10 -13.84
C ARG A 130 -4.55 44.38 -12.39
N GLN A 131 -5.04 43.38 -11.66
CA GLN A 131 -5.45 43.52 -10.27
C GLN A 131 -4.35 43.03 -9.33
N HIS A 132 -4.17 43.78 -8.25
CA HIS A 132 -3.22 43.47 -7.19
C HIS A 132 -4.00 43.45 -5.88
N LYS A 133 -4.02 42.30 -5.22
CA LYS A 133 -4.71 42.09 -3.95
C LYS A 133 -3.71 41.69 -2.89
N LEU A 134 -4.08 41.79 -1.63
CA LEU A 134 -3.21 41.43 -0.51
C LEU A 134 -3.64 40.11 0.12
N LEU A 135 -2.65 39.28 0.38
CA LEU A 135 -2.77 38.08 1.19
C LEU A 135 -2.04 38.30 2.50
N ASP A 136 -2.74 38.08 3.62
CA ASP A 136 -2.10 38.08 4.94
C ASP A 136 -1.20 36.85 5.07
N ILE A 137 0.02 37.06 5.59
CA ILE A 137 0.95 35.97 5.87
C ILE A 137 0.35 34.97 6.87
N GLN A 138 -0.46 35.43 7.82
CA GLN A 138 -1.11 34.55 8.79
C GLN A 138 -2.09 33.59 8.09
N GLN A 139 -2.85 34.09 7.11
CA GLN A 139 -3.75 33.26 6.30
C GLN A 139 -2.98 32.23 5.48
N LEU A 140 -1.87 32.65 4.87
CA LEU A 140 -1.03 31.74 4.10
C LEU A 140 -0.45 30.62 4.97
N LEU A 141 0.04 30.95 6.17
CA LEU A 141 0.60 29.97 7.11
C LEU A 141 -0.47 29.02 7.66
N LEU A 142 -1.67 29.53 7.97
CA LEU A 142 -2.79 28.69 8.40
C LEU A 142 -3.22 27.72 7.29
N ALA A 143 -3.34 28.22 6.06
CA ALA A 143 -3.64 27.40 4.90
C ALA A 143 -2.59 26.30 4.68
N HIS A 144 -1.30 26.66 4.76
CA HIS A 144 -0.20 25.72 4.68
C HIS A 144 -0.24 24.66 5.80
N SER A 145 -0.50 25.08 7.04
CA SER A 145 -0.63 24.17 8.18
C SER A 145 -1.78 23.17 7.99
N LYS A 146 -2.92 23.61 7.43
CA LYS A 146 -4.06 22.75 7.14
C LYS A 146 -3.71 21.70 6.08
N ILE A 147 -3.10 22.13 4.96
CA ILE A 147 -2.62 21.25 3.89
C ILE A 147 -1.63 20.22 4.45
N HIS A 148 -0.69 20.67 5.29
CA HIS A 148 0.33 19.80 5.88
C HIS A 148 -0.30 18.72 6.79
N ALA A 149 -1.20 19.11 7.69
CA ALA A 149 -1.88 18.18 8.60
C ALA A 149 -2.72 17.15 7.83
N GLN A 150 -3.46 17.58 6.80
CA GLN A 150 -4.25 16.67 5.96
C GLN A 150 -3.36 15.70 5.18
N THR A 151 -2.26 16.19 4.61
CA THR A 151 -1.29 15.37 3.87
C THR A 151 -0.66 14.32 4.79
N LEU A 152 -0.29 14.68 6.02
CA LEU A 152 0.29 13.74 6.98
C LEU A 152 -0.71 12.66 7.38
N ALA A 153 -1.97 13.02 7.66
CA ALA A 153 -3.02 12.06 7.99
C ALA A 153 -3.30 11.07 6.82
N GLN A 154 -3.28 11.57 5.58
CA GLN A 154 -3.43 10.72 4.39
C GLN A 154 -2.24 9.76 4.23
N LEU A 155 -1.01 10.24 4.45
CA LEU A 155 0.19 9.42 4.38
C LEU A 155 0.19 8.30 5.43
N GLU A 156 -0.15 8.62 6.68
CA GLU A 156 -0.26 7.62 7.74
C GLU A 156 -1.31 6.54 7.43
N THR A 157 -2.44 6.95 6.87
CA THR A 157 -3.51 6.03 6.46
C THR A 157 -3.04 5.12 5.33
N ALA A 158 -2.39 5.67 4.30
CA ALA A 158 -1.85 4.91 3.19
C ALA A 158 -0.76 3.91 3.65
N GLN A 159 0.10 4.32 4.58
CA GLN A 159 1.13 3.45 5.14
C GLN A 159 0.53 2.29 5.94
N LYS A 160 -0.48 2.55 6.78
CA LYS A 160 -1.20 1.50 7.52
C LYS A 160 -1.87 0.50 6.58
N GLN A 161 -2.53 0.99 5.52
CA GLN A 161 -3.17 0.12 4.52
C GLN A 161 -2.15 -0.74 3.78
N SER A 162 -1.01 -0.17 3.38
CA SER A 162 0.06 -0.91 2.72
C SER A 162 0.65 -1.99 3.64
N GLN A 163 0.91 -1.67 4.90
CA GLN A 163 1.40 -2.64 5.87
C GLN A 163 0.40 -3.79 6.10
N GLN A 164 -0.89 -3.47 6.20
CA GLN A 164 -1.94 -4.47 6.37
C GLN A 164 -2.09 -5.38 5.15
N ALA A 165 -1.97 -4.83 3.94
CA ALA A 165 -1.95 -5.63 2.71
C ALA A 165 -0.75 -6.59 2.67
N GLN A 166 0.44 -6.11 3.07
CA GLN A 166 1.65 -6.94 3.11
C GLN A 166 1.51 -8.10 4.11
N ILE A 167 0.98 -7.83 5.31
CA ILE A 167 0.71 -8.87 6.32
C ILE A 167 -0.30 -9.88 5.78
N SER A 168 -1.36 -9.43 5.12
CA SER A 168 -2.38 -10.32 4.55
C SER A 168 -1.80 -11.23 3.47
N LEU A 169 -0.92 -10.72 2.59
CA LEU A 169 -0.23 -11.52 1.58
C LEU A 169 0.66 -12.59 2.22
N GLN A 170 1.46 -12.22 3.23
CA GLN A 170 2.29 -13.16 3.98
C GLN A 170 1.46 -14.26 4.65
N GLN A 171 0.30 -13.93 5.22
CA GLN A 171 -0.59 -14.92 5.82
C GLN A 171 -1.12 -15.92 4.77
N VAL A 172 -1.46 -15.45 3.57
CA VAL A 172 -1.91 -16.35 2.49
C VAL A 172 -0.78 -17.28 2.05
N GLU A 173 0.45 -16.78 1.91
CA GLU A 173 1.62 -17.61 1.58
C GLU A 173 1.91 -18.65 2.66
N LEU A 174 1.81 -18.28 3.94
CA LEU A 174 1.97 -19.21 5.06
C LEU A 174 0.92 -20.30 5.02
N ILE A 175 -0.36 -19.97 4.84
CA ILE A 175 -1.45 -20.95 4.74
C ILE A 175 -1.24 -21.90 3.54
N GLN A 176 -0.80 -21.38 2.40
CA GLN A 176 -0.50 -22.22 1.21
C GLN A 176 0.68 -23.16 1.49
N THR A 177 1.71 -22.67 2.17
CA THR A 177 2.88 -23.48 2.55
C THR A 177 2.48 -24.58 3.53
N GLU A 178 1.75 -24.25 4.59
CA GLU A 178 1.23 -25.22 5.55
C GLU A 178 0.34 -26.27 4.87
N LYS A 179 -0.53 -25.87 3.94
CA LYS A 179 -1.35 -26.80 3.15
C LYS A 179 -0.51 -27.73 2.28
N SER A 180 0.56 -27.24 1.65
CA SER A 180 1.42 -28.12 0.84
C SER A 180 2.14 -29.14 1.73
N LEU A 181 2.69 -28.69 2.85
CA LEU A 181 3.36 -29.54 3.83
C LEU A 181 2.42 -30.61 4.40
N ALA A 182 1.22 -30.22 4.81
CA ALA A 182 0.21 -31.16 5.31
C ALA A 182 -0.19 -32.19 4.24
N LEU A 183 -0.30 -31.77 2.97
CA LEU A 183 -0.60 -32.69 1.88
C LEU A 183 0.58 -33.63 1.58
N GLU A 184 1.82 -33.16 1.66
CA GLU A 184 3.02 -33.99 1.51
C GLU A 184 3.13 -35.04 2.63
N GLU A 185 2.84 -34.65 3.86
CA GLU A 185 2.78 -35.58 5.00
C GLU A 185 1.68 -36.64 4.80
N LEU A 186 0.49 -36.22 4.36
CA LEU A 186 -0.63 -37.13 4.13
C LEU A 186 -0.32 -38.14 3.03
N ILE A 187 0.27 -37.71 1.91
CA ILE A 187 0.71 -38.61 0.83
C ILE A 187 1.76 -39.60 1.35
N SER A 188 2.75 -39.12 2.10
CA SER A 188 3.80 -39.96 2.69
C SER A 188 3.24 -40.98 3.70
N SER A 189 2.25 -40.58 4.48
CA SER A 189 1.53 -41.47 5.40
C SER A 189 0.80 -42.57 4.63
N LEU A 190 0.01 -42.20 3.63
CA LEU A 190 -0.75 -43.13 2.81
C LEU A 190 0.16 -44.13 2.07
N GLN A 191 1.30 -43.67 1.57
CA GLN A 191 2.32 -44.54 0.99
C GLN A 191 2.84 -45.60 1.96
N ARG A 192 3.15 -45.20 3.20
CA ARG A 192 3.60 -46.14 4.24
C ARG A 192 2.50 -47.16 4.57
N GLU A 193 1.28 -46.68 4.71
CA GLU A 193 0.13 -47.50 5.09
C GLU A 193 -0.29 -48.50 4.01
N VAL A 194 -0.14 -48.16 2.72
CA VAL A 194 -0.36 -49.09 1.59
C VAL A 194 0.81 -50.07 1.43
N ASN A 195 2.04 -49.58 1.55
CA ASN A 195 3.23 -50.41 1.31
C ASN A 195 3.42 -51.51 2.36
N SER A 196 3.01 -51.27 3.61
CA SER A 196 3.14 -52.25 4.69
C SER A 196 2.39 -53.57 4.42
N PRO A 197 1.06 -53.58 4.21
CA PRO A 197 0.32 -54.80 3.89
C PRO A 197 0.73 -55.40 2.54
N ALA A 198 1.06 -54.58 1.53
CA ALA A 198 1.54 -55.06 0.24
C ALA A 198 2.82 -55.91 0.39
N LYS A 199 3.80 -55.45 1.20
CA LYS A 199 5.01 -56.23 1.50
C LYS A 199 4.68 -57.55 2.20
N LEU A 200 3.74 -57.53 3.16
CA LEU A 200 3.30 -58.74 3.87
C LEU A 200 2.65 -59.75 2.90
N VAL A 201 1.77 -59.30 2.00
CA VAL A 201 1.12 -60.17 1.02
C VAL A 201 2.14 -60.78 0.05
N VAL A 202 3.08 -60.00 -0.47
CA VAL A 202 4.14 -60.53 -1.35
C VAL A 202 4.98 -61.57 -0.62
N GLY A 203 5.38 -61.31 0.63
CA GLY A 203 6.10 -62.27 1.46
C GLY A 203 5.32 -63.58 1.62
N ASN A 204 4.04 -63.50 1.96
CA ASN A 204 3.19 -64.67 2.11
C ASN A 204 3.04 -65.45 0.79
N LEU A 205 2.85 -64.78 -0.35
CA LEU A 205 2.77 -65.44 -1.66
C LEU A 205 4.05 -66.20 -2.03
N VAL A 206 5.22 -65.67 -1.65
CA VAL A 206 6.51 -66.35 -1.84
C VAL A 206 6.59 -67.62 -1.00
N HIS A 207 6.18 -67.56 0.28
CA HIS A 207 6.14 -68.74 1.15
C HIS A 207 5.14 -69.79 0.67
N THR A 208 3.92 -69.36 0.33
CA THR A 208 2.87 -70.23 -0.22
C THR A 208 3.36 -70.94 -1.48
N GLY A 209 3.97 -70.21 -2.42
CA GLY A 209 4.55 -70.79 -3.63
C GLY A 209 5.62 -71.86 -3.34
N ARG A 210 6.45 -71.67 -2.32
CA ARG A 210 7.44 -72.66 -1.89
C ARG A 210 6.78 -73.93 -1.35
N TYR A 211 5.81 -73.81 -0.45
CA TYR A 211 5.09 -74.96 0.11
C TYR A 211 4.36 -75.75 -0.98
N ILE A 212 3.74 -75.06 -1.93
CA ILE A 212 3.11 -75.69 -3.10
C ILE A 212 4.13 -76.49 -3.91
N GLN A 213 5.31 -75.92 -4.19
CA GLN A 213 6.36 -76.63 -4.94
C GLN A 213 6.84 -77.88 -4.20
N GLU A 214 6.94 -77.84 -2.88
CA GLU A 214 7.28 -79.02 -2.06
C GLU A 214 6.18 -80.09 -2.12
N LEU A 215 4.91 -79.70 -2.05
CA LEU A 215 3.78 -80.61 -2.21
C LEU A 215 3.73 -81.26 -3.60
N ILE A 216 3.91 -80.47 -4.66
CA ILE A 216 4.00 -80.96 -6.05
C ILE A 216 5.13 -81.98 -6.19
N LYS A 217 6.33 -81.67 -5.65
CA LYS A 217 7.46 -82.61 -5.64
C LYS A 217 7.09 -83.93 -4.94
N MET A 218 6.39 -83.87 -3.82
CA MET A 218 5.93 -85.05 -3.08
C MET A 218 4.93 -85.88 -3.89
N VAL A 219 3.96 -85.25 -4.53
CA VAL A 219 2.97 -85.91 -5.40
C VAL A 219 3.65 -86.57 -6.61
N ASN A 220 4.60 -85.87 -7.25
CA ASN A 220 5.36 -86.41 -8.37
C ASN A 220 6.23 -87.62 -7.97
N LEU A 221 6.83 -87.59 -6.77
CA LEU A 221 7.55 -88.75 -6.22
C LEU A 221 6.61 -89.93 -5.97
N TYR A 222 5.42 -89.68 -5.39
CA TYR A 222 4.42 -90.73 -5.16
C TYR A 222 3.97 -91.38 -6.48
N GLN A 223 3.64 -90.59 -7.50
CA GLN A 223 3.25 -91.11 -8.82
C GLN A 223 4.38 -91.89 -9.50
N LYS A 224 5.63 -91.48 -9.32
CA LYS A 224 6.80 -92.18 -9.88
C LYS A 224 7.01 -93.57 -9.28
N TYR A 225 6.87 -93.71 -7.97
CA TYR A 225 7.15 -94.98 -7.26
C TYR A 225 5.91 -95.85 -7.03
N TYR A 226 4.70 -95.32 -7.21
CA TYR A 226 3.44 -96.06 -7.09
C TYR A 226 2.55 -95.91 -8.35
N PRO A 227 2.97 -96.49 -9.49
CA PRO A 227 2.34 -96.26 -10.80
C PRO A 227 0.98 -96.94 -10.99
N GLN A 228 0.61 -97.90 -10.13
CA GLN A 228 -0.70 -98.53 -10.10
C GLN A 228 -1.38 -98.33 -8.75
N PRO A 229 -1.95 -97.13 -8.49
CA PRO A 229 -2.64 -96.87 -7.26
C PRO A 229 -4.00 -97.55 -7.20
N VAL A 230 -4.54 -97.69 -5.98
CA VAL A 230 -5.91 -98.17 -5.74
C VAL A 230 -6.95 -97.27 -6.42
N GLU A 231 -8.09 -97.86 -6.79
CA GLU A 231 -9.08 -97.24 -7.68
C GLU A 231 -9.57 -95.86 -7.20
N GLU A 232 -9.74 -95.68 -5.88
CA GLU A 232 -10.14 -94.40 -5.27
C GLU A 232 -9.16 -93.26 -5.58
N ILE A 233 -7.86 -93.54 -5.54
CA ILE A 233 -6.81 -92.55 -5.82
C ILE A 233 -6.75 -92.24 -7.32
N LYS A 234 -7.03 -93.23 -8.17
CA LYS A 234 -7.10 -93.10 -9.63
C LYS A 234 -8.22 -92.15 -10.04
N ILE A 235 -9.44 -92.36 -9.50
CA ILE A 235 -10.60 -91.50 -9.73
C ILE A 235 -10.31 -90.07 -9.22
N ALA A 236 -9.72 -89.92 -8.04
CA ALA A 236 -9.39 -88.61 -7.47
C ALA A 236 -8.36 -87.85 -8.33
N THR A 237 -7.33 -88.54 -8.84
CA THR A 237 -6.28 -87.96 -9.66
C THR A 237 -6.81 -87.48 -11.02
N GLU A 238 -7.68 -88.26 -11.67
CA GLU A 238 -8.35 -87.88 -12.92
C GLU A 238 -9.27 -86.68 -12.73
N LYS A 239 -10.02 -86.64 -11.61
CA LYS A 239 -10.92 -85.52 -11.29
C LYS A 239 -10.17 -84.22 -10.98
N MET A 240 -9.05 -84.29 -10.25
CA MET A 240 -8.27 -83.11 -9.86
C MET A 240 -7.37 -82.57 -10.98
N LYS A 241 -7.11 -83.34 -12.04
CA LYS A 241 -6.19 -82.97 -13.13
C LYS A 241 -4.85 -82.45 -12.60
N ILE A 242 -4.19 -83.27 -11.79
CA ILE A 242 -2.94 -82.91 -11.08
C ILE A 242 -1.87 -82.36 -12.03
N SER A 243 -1.78 -82.88 -13.25
CA SER A 243 -0.83 -82.40 -14.28
C SER A 243 -1.03 -80.94 -14.71
N SER A 244 -2.21 -80.36 -14.52
CA SER A 244 -2.51 -78.95 -14.82
C SER A 244 -2.08 -78.00 -13.69
N ILE A 245 -2.03 -78.49 -12.45
CA ILE A 245 -1.70 -77.72 -11.24
C ILE A 245 -0.27 -77.19 -11.30
N ASP A 246 0.66 -77.97 -11.85
CA ASP A 246 2.07 -77.62 -12.03
C ASP A 246 2.27 -76.35 -12.88
N THR A 247 1.31 -76.03 -13.74
CA THR A 247 1.34 -74.85 -14.61
C THR A 247 0.40 -73.73 -14.18
N GLU A 248 -0.82 -74.04 -13.75
CA GLU A 248 -1.83 -73.01 -13.46
C GLU A 248 -1.57 -72.28 -12.14
N LEU A 249 -1.10 -73.01 -11.12
CA LEU A 249 -0.96 -72.46 -9.78
C LEU A 249 0.23 -71.48 -9.66
N PRO A 250 1.42 -71.76 -10.23
CA PRO A 250 2.50 -70.76 -10.30
C PRO A 250 2.07 -69.50 -11.07
N ARG A 251 1.31 -69.67 -12.16
CA ARG A 251 0.79 -68.53 -12.93
C ARG A 251 -0.16 -67.67 -12.10
N LEU A 252 -1.05 -68.26 -11.31
CA LEU A 252 -1.93 -67.53 -10.40
C LEU A 252 -1.15 -66.74 -9.35
N LEU A 253 -0.14 -67.35 -8.74
CA LEU A 253 0.72 -66.65 -7.76
C LEU A 253 1.45 -65.46 -8.38
N ASP A 254 1.95 -65.59 -9.61
CA ASP A 254 2.60 -64.49 -10.31
C ASP A 254 1.62 -63.39 -10.71
N VAL A 255 0.40 -63.72 -11.11
CA VAL A 255 -0.67 -62.72 -11.31
C VAL A 255 -0.95 -61.94 -10.01
N MET A 256 -1.06 -62.63 -8.87
CA MET A 256 -1.28 -61.98 -7.58
C MET A 256 -0.10 -61.07 -7.19
N LYS A 257 1.15 -61.53 -7.34
CA LYS A 257 2.33 -60.69 -7.10
C LYS A 257 2.32 -59.44 -7.98
N ASN A 258 1.97 -59.59 -9.27
CA ASN A 258 1.89 -58.47 -10.20
C ASN A 258 0.81 -57.45 -9.78
N HIS A 259 -0.34 -57.89 -9.27
CA HIS A 259 -1.36 -56.98 -8.74
C HIS A 259 -0.86 -56.23 -7.49
N VAL A 260 -0.18 -56.90 -6.58
CA VAL A 260 0.39 -56.22 -5.41
C VAL A 260 1.47 -55.23 -5.81
N LYS A 261 2.31 -55.56 -6.80
CA LYS A 261 3.30 -54.64 -7.37
C LYS A 261 2.64 -53.39 -7.95
N LYS A 262 1.56 -53.54 -8.73
CA LYS A 262 0.80 -52.40 -9.27
C LYS A 262 0.21 -51.49 -8.18
N ILE A 263 -0.25 -52.05 -7.06
CA ILE A 263 -0.73 -51.28 -5.91
C ILE A 263 0.40 -50.45 -5.29
N GLN A 264 1.60 -51.04 -5.15
CA GLN A 264 2.78 -50.32 -4.67
C GLN A 264 3.23 -49.22 -5.63
N GLU A 265 3.25 -49.49 -6.94
CA GLU A 265 3.56 -48.50 -7.98
C GLU A 265 2.55 -47.33 -7.97
N PHE A 266 1.26 -47.61 -7.79
CA PHE A 266 0.23 -46.58 -7.62
C PHE A 266 0.46 -45.72 -6.36
N ALA A 267 0.81 -46.34 -5.23
CA ALA A 267 1.14 -45.59 -4.03
C ALA A 267 2.34 -44.66 -4.25
N VAL A 268 3.37 -45.11 -4.98
CA VAL A 268 4.53 -44.29 -5.33
C VAL A 268 4.13 -43.13 -6.25
N SER A 269 3.34 -43.38 -7.30
CA SER A 269 2.97 -42.35 -8.28
C SER A 269 2.14 -41.21 -7.70
N LEU A 270 1.39 -41.44 -6.60
CA LEU A 270 0.68 -40.38 -5.87
C LEU A 270 1.62 -39.26 -5.34
N SER A 271 2.90 -39.56 -5.12
CA SER A 271 3.90 -38.55 -4.72
C SER A 271 4.55 -37.82 -5.90
N GLU A 272 4.55 -38.43 -7.09
CA GLU A 272 5.17 -37.87 -8.29
C GLU A 272 4.22 -36.92 -9.05
N SER A 273 2.92 -37.10 -8.89
CA SER A 273 1.84 -36.28 -9.49
C SER A 273 1.86 -34.78 -9.10
N LYS A 274 2.84 -34.34 -8.31
CA LYS A 274 2.95 -32.99 -7.75
C LYS A 274 4.23 -32.24 -8.18
N ARG A 275 5.12 -32.87 -8.96
CA ARG A 275 6.31 -32.21 -9.53
C ARG A 275 6.03 -31.59 -10.88
#